data_AF-A0A140DTG8-F1
#
_entry.id   AF-A0A140DTG8-F1
#
_cell.length_a   1.000
_cell.length_b   1.000
_cell.length_c   1.000
_cell.angle_alpha   90.00
_cell.angle_beta   90.00
_cell.angle_gamma   90.00
#
_symmetry.space_group_name_H-M   'P 1'
#
loop_
_entity.id
_entity.type
_entity.pdbx_description
1 polymer ?
#
loop_
_entity_poly.entity_id
_entity_poly.type
_entity_poly.pdbx_seq_one_letter_code
_entity_poly.pdbx_strand_id
1 'polypeptide(L)' 'MGIYEKDKIQIEVWRGLAEMLASTCKQGDWVTAKGRIASRPYEKDGKVWNNYNFVAERVDVLK' A
#
# COMPACT_ATOMS: atom_id res chain seq x y z
N MET A 1 -21.62 22.31 4.28
CA MET A 1 -21.09 21.14 5.02
C MET A 1 -19.93 20.56 4.22
N GLY A 2 -18.83 20.17 4.86
CA GLY A 2 -17.67 19.60 4.17
C GLY A 2 -17.88 18.12 3.83
N ILE A 3 -17.40 17.70 2.65
CA ILE A 3 -17.38 16.29 2.23
C ILE A 3 -16.02 15.72 2.60
N TYR A 4 -16.00 14.64 3.38
CA TYR A 4 -14.77 13.91 3.65
C TYR A 4 -14.52 12.93 2.51
N GLU A 5 -13.39 13.09 1.82
CA GLU A 5 -12.92 12.19 0.79
C GLU A 5 -11.79 11.31 1.31
N LYS A 6 -11.68 10.09 0.79
CA LYS A 6 -10.62 9.14 1.13
C LYS A 6 -10.12 8.48 -0.14
N ASP A 7 -8.81 8.47 -0.31
CA ASP A 7 -8.14 7.73 -1.37
C ASP A 7 -7.85 6.29 -0.96
N LYS A 8 -7.86 5.40 -1.96
CA LYS A 8 -7.39 4.02 -1.80
C LYS A 8 -6.06 3.88 -2.51
N ILE A 9 -5.03 3.50 -1.76
CA ILE A 9 -3.66 3.34 -2.27
C ILE A 9 -3.21 1.91 -2.02
N GLN A 10 -2.68 1.26 -3.06
CA GLN A 10 -2.08 -0.06 -2.93
C GLN A 10 -0.65 0.05 -2.38
N ILE A 11 -0.43 -0.58 -1.22
CA ILE A 11 0.88 -0.66 -0.56
C ILE A 11 1.41 -2.09 -0.69
N GLU A 12 2.67 -2.19 -1.09
CA GLU A 12 3.41 -3.44 -1.24
C GLU A 12 4.46 -3.54 -0.13
N VAL A 13 4.44 -4.64 0.62
CA VAL A 13 5.38 -4.96 1.71
C VAL A 13 6.00 -6.33 1.47
N TRP A 14 7.22 -6.52 1.95
CA TRP A 14 7.99 -7.74 1.69
C TRP A 14 8.60 -8.31 2.97
N ARG A 15 8.82 -9.64 2.97
CA ARG A 15 9.55 -10.39 4.02
C ARG A 15 8.98 -10.09 5.42
N GLY A 16 9.84 -9.73 6.37
CA GLY A 16 9.46 -9.54 7.77
C GLY A 16 8.39 -8.46 8.00
N LEU A 17 8.30 -7.43 7.14
CA LEU A 17 7.20 -6.45 7.24
C LEU A 17 5.85 -7.08 6.89
N ALA A 18 5.80 -7.97 5.89
CA ALA A 18 4.58 -8.67 5.52
C ALA A 18 4.12 -9.62 6.63
N GLU A 19 5.05 -10.38 7.23
CA GLU A 19 4.76 -11.29 8.35
C GLU A 19 4.30 -10.53 9.61
N MET A 20 4.93 -9.40 9.93
CA MET A 20 4.56 -8.56 11.07
C MET A 20 3.18 -7.95 10.90
N LEU A 21 2.85 -7.42 9.71
CA LEU A 21 1.52 -6.85 9.46
C LEU A 21 0.43 -7.91 9.42
N ALA A 22 0.70 -9.08 8.83
CA ALA A 22 -0.25 -10.19 8.80
C ALA A 22 -0.59 -10.72 10.20
N SER A 23 0.34 -10.64 11.14
CA SER A 23 0.15 -11.09 12.53
C SER A 23 -0.41 -10.02 13.47
N THR A 24 -0.11 -8.74 13.21
CA THR A 24 -0.37 -7.66 14.18
C THR A 24 -1.53 -6.74 13.78
N CYS A 25 -1.80 -6.59 12.48
CA CYS A 25 -2.83 -5.67 11.97
C CYS A 25 -4.13 -6.38 11.61
N LYS A 26 -5.24 -5.69 11.83
CA LYS A 26 -6.58 -6.05 11.36
C LYS A 26 -7.21 -4.90 10.58
N GLN A 27 -8.32 -5.21 9.90
CA GLN A 27 -9.09 -4.18 9.21
C GLN A 27 -9.57 -3.11 10.19
N GLY A 28 -9.29 -1.84 9.86
CA GLY A 28 -9.65 -0.68 10.67
C GLY A 28 -8.53 -0.14 11.54
N ASP A 29 -7.40 -0.84 11.65
CA ASP A 29 -6.23 -0.31 12.35
C ASP A 29 -5.58 0.83 11.57
N TRP A 30 -5.00 1.79 12.29
CA TRP A 30 -4.26 2.88 11.71
C TRP A 30 -2.80 2.49 11.55
N VAL A 31 -2.23 2.81 10.39
CA VAL A 31 -0.82 2.55 10.10
C VAL A 31 -0.19 3.77 9.46
N THR A 32 1.09 3.99 9.76
CA THR A 32 1.94 4.89 8.98
C THR A 32 2.82 4.06 8.08
N ALA A 33 2.99 4.48 6.83
CA ALA A 33 3.84 3.80 5.87
C ALA A 33 4.80 4.79 5.23
N LYS A 34 6.10 4.46 5.22
CA LYS A 34 7.14 5.19 4.52
C LYS A 34 7.75 4.27 3.47
N GLY A 35 7.98 4.81 2.28
CA GLY A 35 8.45 4.03 1.15
C GLY A 35 8.58 4.85 -0.12
N ARG A 36 8.51 4.17 -1.26
CA ARG A 36 8.73 4.75 -2.59
C ARG A 36 7.60 4.36 -3.53
N ILE A 37 7.24 5.25 -4.45
CA ILE A 37 6.34 4.92 -5.54
C ILE A 37 7.16 4.29 -6.67
N ALA A 38 6.76 3.11 -7.11
CA ALA A 38 7.32 2.40 -8.24
C ALA A 38 6.26 2.25 -9.33
N SER A 39 6.59 2.62 -10.56
CA SER A 39 5.76 2.30 -11.72
C SER A 39 6.17 0.93 -12.27
N ARG A 40 5.21 0.01 -12.36
CA ARG A 40 5.39 -1.29 -13.01
C ARG A 40 4.36 -1.40 -14.13
N PRO A 41 4.70 -0.94 -15.35
CA PRO A 41 3.83 -1.14 -16.49
C PRO A 41 3.64 -2.65 -16.72
N TYR A 42 2.41 -3.08 -16.91
CA TYR A 42 2.12 -4.44 -17.35
C TYR A 42 1.25 -4.41 -18.60
N GLU A 43 1.55 -5.30 -19.55
CA GLU A 43 0.74 -5.45 -20.75
C GLU A 43 -0.29 -6.55 -20.51
N LYS A 44 -1.55 -6.23 -20.81
CA LYS A 44 -2.64 -7.20 -20.77
C LYS A 44 -3.62 -6.88 -21.90
N ASP A 45 -3.95 -7.88 -22.71
CA ASP A 45 -4.86 -7.75 -23.85
C ASP A 45 -4.44 -6.64 -24.83
N GLY A 46 -3.13 -6.51 -25.08
CA GLY A 46 -2.57 -5.49 -25.97
C GLY A 46 -2.62 -4.04 -25.43
N LYS A 47 -3.03 -3.86 -24.17
CA LYS A 47 -3.05 -2.56 -23.49
C LYS A 47 -2.00 -2.53 -22.39
N VAL A 48 -1.18 -1.48 -22.40
CA VAL A 48 -0.21 -1.20 -21.32
C VAL A 48 -0.94 -0.48 -20.19
N TRP A 49 -0.87 -1.05 -19.00
CA TRP A 49 -1.41 -0.50 -17.76
C TRP A 49 -0.27 -0.02 -16.88
N ASN A 50 -0.22 1.29 -16.62
CA ASN A 50 0.76 1.88 -15.71
C ASN A 50 0.28 1.74 -14.26
N ASN A 51 0.66 0.62 -13.62
CA ASN A 51 0.34 0.40 -12.21
C ASN A 51 1.38 1.07 -11.33
N TYR A 52 0.94 2.01 -10.48
CA TYR A 52 1.79 2.65 -9.49
C TYR A 52 1.63 1.91 -8.16
N ASN A 53 2.71 1.30 -7.69
CA ASN A 53 2.75 0.59 -6.41
C ASN A 53 3.54 1.43 -5.40
N PHE A 54 3.04 1.56 -4.17
CA PHE A 54 3.81 2.13 -3.07
C PHE A 54 4.57 1.01 -2.35
N VAL A 55 5.87 0.90 -2.54
CA VAL A 55 6.72 -0.10 -1.88
C VAL A 55 7.15 0.44 -0.53
N ALA A 56 6.64 -0.14 0.56
CA ALA A 56 6.92 0.31 1.91
C ALA A 56 8.26 -0.26 2.43
N GLU A 57 9.12 0.64 2.91
CA GLU A 57 10.40 0.33 3.56
C GLU A 57 10.26 0.34 5.10
N ARG A 58 9.23 1.01 5.61
CA ARG A 58 8.89 1.04 7.04
C ARG A 58 7.38 1.18 7.21
N VAL A 59 6.81 0.40 8.12
CA VAL A 59 5.41 0.52 8.54
C VAL A 59 5.34 0.48 10.06
N ASP A 60 4.63 1.43 10.66
CA ASP A 60 4.37 1.50 12.09
C ASP A 60 2.87 1.45 12.33
N VAL A 61 2.43 0.55 13.23
CA VAL A 61 1.02 0.39 13.61
C VAL A 61 0.70 1.37 14.72
N LEU A 62 -0.30 2.22 14.50
CA LEU A 62 -0.83 3.17 15.48
C LEU A 62 -1.99 2.48 16.19
N LYS A 63 -1.77 2.10 17.46
CA LYS A 63 -2.81 1.62 18.36
C LYS A 63 -3.35 2.75 19.22
#